data_AF-A0A2R6EDR6-F1
#
_entry.id   AF-A0A2R6EDR6-F1
#
_cell.length_a   1.000
_cell.length_b   1.000
_cell.length_c   1.000
_cell.angle_alpha   90.00
_cell.angle_beta   90.00
_cell.angle_gamma   90.00
#
_symmetry.space_group_name_H-M   'P 1'
#
loop_
_entity.id
_entity.type
_entity.pdbx_description
1 polymer ?
#
loop_
_entity_poly.entity_id
_entity_poly.type
_entity_poly.pdbx_seq_one_letter_code
_entity_poly.pdbx_strand_id
1 'polypeptide(L)'
;MAAHDSSTVDLGLPDVAFVVLALLSVALAVVAQLLWILGFDMTGLDAFAPDVVFTVVGPAVSVALVPTAIAAVRYSRRTAAAVGAGVLAAALAVAAFTVRLYALCGPGC
;
A
#
# COMPACT_ATOMS: atom_id res chain seq x y z
N MET A 1 -30.63 22.02 -21.88
CA MET A 1 -30.72 22.06 -20.41
C MET A 1 -30.13 20.75 -19.89
N ALA A 2 -28.84 20.73 -19.58
CA ALA A 2 -28.18 19.61 -18.94
C ALA A 2 -28.10 19.95 -17.45
N ALA A 3 -28.86 19.24 -16.62
CA ALA A 3 -28.73 19.32 -15.18
C ALA A 3 -27.36 18.71 -14.82
N HIS A 4 -26.42 19.57 -14.43
CA HIS A 4 -25.28 19.13 -13.64
C HIS A 4 -25.83 18.73 -12.28
N ASP A 5 -26.17 17.45 -12.14
CA ASP A 5 -26.33 16.82 -10.84
C ASP A 5 -24.97 16.88 -10.15
N SER A 6 -24.74 17.95 -9.40
CA SER A 6 -23.69 17.99 -8.39
C SER A 6 -24.13 17.00 -7.30
N SER A 7 -23.83 15.73 -7.51
CA SER A 7 -23.98 14.69 -6.49
C SER A 7 -23.02 15.04 -5.36
N THR A 8 -23.47 15.85 -4.42
CA THR A 8 -22.80 16.10 -3.15
C THR A 8 -22.69 14.75 -2.46
N VAL A 9 -21.52 14.13 -2.56
CA VAL A 9 -21.20 12.94 -1.80
C VAL A 9 -21.15 13.37 -0.34
N ASP A 10 -22.19 13.04 0.41
CA ASP A 10 -22.27 13.29 1.84
C ASP A 10 -21.32 12.30 2.53
N LEU A 11 -20.03 12.64 2.57
CA LEU A 11 -19.02 11.82 3.23
C LEU A 11 -19.19 11.94 4.74
N GLY A 12 -19.59 10.85 5.38
CA GLY A 12 -19.54 10.76 6.82
C GLY A 12 -18.10 10.89 7.33
N LEU A 13 -17.92 11.44 8.52
CA LEU A 13 -16.65 11.38 9.27
C LEU A 13 -15.96 9.99 9.24
N PRO A 14 -16.66 8.84 9.36
CA PRO A 14 -16.04 7.52 9.23
C PRO A 14 -15.43 7.26 7.84
N ASP A 15 -16.01 7.78 6.76
CA ASP A 15 -15.50 7.60 5.41
C ASP A 15 -14.23 8.42 5.18
N VAL A 16 -14.20 9.65 5.71
CA VAL A 16 -12.98 10.49 5.70
C VAL A 16 -11.85 9.82 6.49
N ALA A 17 -12.14 9.32 7.69
CA ALA A 17 -11.15 8.61 8.50
C ALA A 17 -10.61 7.36 7.78
N PHE A 18 -11.47 6.64 7.06
CA PHE A 18 -11.08 5.48 6.27
C PHE A 18 -10.18 5.86 5.09
N VAL A 19 -10.50 6.93 4.37
CA VAL A 19 -9.65 7.43 3.27
C VAL A 19 -8.28 7.85 3.80
N VAL A 20 -8.24 8.59 4.91
CA VAL A 20 -6.98 8.98 5.56
C VAL A 20 -6.17 7.75 5.97
N LEU A 21 -6.82 6.72 6.52
CA LEU A 21 -6.16 5.46 6.85
C LEU A 21 -5.57 4.77 5.63
N ALA A 22 -6.29 4.72 4.51
CA ALA A 22 -5.81 4.12 3.28
C ALA A 22 -4.59 4.89 2.72
N LEU A 23 -4.61 6.22 2.77
CA LEU A 23 -3.48 7.06 2.37
C LEU A 23 -2.27 6.88 3.30
N LEU A 24 -2.49 6.85 4.61
CA LEU A 24 -1.44 6.58 5.59
C LEU A 24 -0.83 5.19 5.37
N SER A 25 -1.65 4.18 5.10
CA SER A 25 -1.18 2.83 4.76
C SER A 25 -0.22 2.85 3.56
N VAL A 26 -0.57 3.57 2.48
CA VAL A 26 0.34 3.74 1.32
C VAL A 26 1.62 4.47 1.72
N ALA A 27 1.54 5.53 2.53
CA ALA A 27 2.72 6.25 3.01
C ALA A 27 3.66 5.35 3.85
N LEU A 28 3.09 4.42 4.63
CA LEU A 28 3.86 3.42 5.38
C LEU A 28 4.54 2.37 4.49
N ALA A 29 4.29 2.32 3.18
CA ALA A 29 4.91 1.34 2.28
C ALA A 29 6.45 1.41 2.33
N VAL A 30 7.04 2.59 2.46
CA VAL A 30 8.50 2.77 2.57
C VAL A 30 9.02 2.15 3.87
N VAL A 31 8.32 2.37 4.98
CA VAL A 31 8.70 1.81 6.29
C VAL A 31 8.56 0.28 6.26
N ALA A 32 7.45 -0.24 5.72
CA ALA A 32 7.26 -1.67 5.54
C ALA A 32 8.37 -2.27 4.66
N GLN A 33 8.78 -1.58 3.61
CA GLN A 33 9.86 -2.02 2.73
C GLN A 33 11.19 -2.18 3.47
N LEU A 34 11.56 -1.22 4.31
CA LEU A 34 12.76 -1.32 5.15
C LEU A 34 12.68 -2.49 6.14
N LEU A 35 11.53 -2.69 6.77
CA LEU A 35 11.33 -3.79 7.74
C LEU A 35 11.43 -5.17 7.07
N TRP A 36 10.89 -5.31 5.86
CA TRP A 36 11.00 -6.54 5.09
C TRP A 36 12.43 -6.83 4.67
N ILE A 37 13.16 -5.83 4.17
CA ILE A 37 14.58 -5.97 3.80
C ILE A 37 15.39 -6.40 5.02
N LEU A 38 15.27 -5.67 6.13
CA LEU A 38 15.99 -6.00 7.36
C LEU A 38 15.62 -7.39 7.90
N GLY A 39 14.34 -7.74 7.85
CA GLY A 39 13.87 -9.05 8.32
C GLY A 39 14.43 -10.20 7.49
N PHE A 40 14.45 -10.06 6.16
CA PHE A 40 14.99 -11.08 5.26
C PHE A 40 16.52 -11.22 5.40
N ASP A 41 17.24 -10.11 5.53
CA ASP A 41 18.69 -10.09 5.74
C ASP A 41 19.07 -10.76 7.08
N MET A 42 18.39 -10.40 8.17
CA MET A 42 18.65 -10.96 9.51
C MET A 42 18.33 -12.46 9.62
N THR A 43 17.48 -12.98 8.74
CA THR A 43 17.07 -14.41 8.74
C THR A 43 17.79 -15.23 7.68
N GLY A 44 18.56 -14.61 6.77
CA GLY A 44 19.17 -15.26 5.63
C GLY A 44 18.16 -15.81 4.61
N LEU A 45 16.90 -15.35 4.67
CA LEU A 45 15.82 -15.75 3.75
C LEU A 45 15.97 -15.10 2.37
N ASP A 46 16.73 -14.01 2.30
CA ASP A 46 17.13 -13.32 1.07
C ASP A 46 17.85 -14.24 0.08
N ALA A 47 18.64 -15.21 0.57
CA ALA A 47 19.32 -16.20 -0.26
C ALA A 47 18.36 -17.18 -0.99
N PHE A 48 17.13 -17.31 -0.52
CA PHE A 48 16.16 -18.31 -0.99
C PHE A 48 14.94 -17.71 -1.69
N ALA A 49 14.72 -16.40 -1.57
CA ALA A 49 13.61 -15.69 -2.17
C ALA A 49 14.11 -14.67 -3.20
N PRO A 50 13.42 -14.49 -4.35
CA PRO A 50 13.78 -13.42 -5.27
C PRO A 50 13.69 -12.03 -4.62
N ASP A 51 14.66 -11.15 -4.88
CA ASP A 51 14.73 -9.79 -4.33
C ASP A 51 13.40 -9.03 -4.39
N VAL A 52 12.70 -9.11 -5.51
CA VAL A 52 11.42 -8.43 -5.74
C VAL A 52 10.36 -8.83 -4.72
N VAL A 53 10.42 -10.04 -4.17
CA VAL A 53 9.45 -10.53 -3.19
C VAL A 53 9.54 -9.74 -1.89
N PHE A 54 10.73 -9.54 -1.34
CA PHE A 54 10.89 -8.84 -0.07
C PHE A 54 11.13 -7.33 -0.21
N THR A 55 11.59 -6.86 -1.38
CA THR A 55 11.78 -5.42 -1.62
C THR A 55 10.53 -4.70 -2.16
N VAL A 56 9.60 -5.41 -2.80
CA VAL A 56 8.43 -4.78 -3.46
C VAL A 56 7.12 -5.44 -3.05
N VAL A 57 6.98 -6.75 -3.28
CA VAL A 57 5.68 -7.43 -3.16
C VAL A 57 5.23 -7.58 -1.70
N GLY A 58 6.08 -8.13 -0.84
CA GLY A 58 5.80 -8.35 0.58
C GLY A 58 5.42 -7.06 1.31
N PRO A 59 6.22 -5.99 1.20
CA PRO A 59 5.88 -4.68 1.74
C PRO A 59 4.51 -4.17 1.27
N ALA A 60 4.27 -4.18 -0.04
CA ALA A 60 3.04 -3.66 -0.62
C ALA A 60 1.80 -4.45 -0.17
N VAL A 61 1.90 -5.78 -0.11
CA VAL A 61 0.84 -6.65 0.41
C VAL A 61 0.58 -6.36 1.89
N SER A 62 1.64 -6.23 2.70
CA SER A 62 1.50 -6.02 4.14
C SER A 62 0.75 -4.73 4.47
N VAL A 63 1.02 -3.63 3.77
CA VAL A 63 0.31 -2.37 4.00
C VAL A 63 -1.12 -2.40 3.46
N ALA A 64 -1.36 -3.08 2.34
CA ALA A 64 -2.70 -3.18 1.75
C ALA A 64 -3.68 -4.01 2.57
N LEU A 65 -3.20 -4.97 3.38
CA LEU A 65 -4.07 -5.85 4.17
C LEU A 65 -4.96 -5.09 5.16
N VAL A 66 -4.42 -4.10 5.86
CA VAL A 66 -5.13 -3.37 6.92
C VAL A 66 -6.38 -2.62 6.38
N PRO A 67 -6.27 -1.72 5.39
CA PRO A 67 -7.44 -1.03 4.84
C PRO A 67 -8.38 -2.01 4.13
N THR A 68 -7.88 -3.09 3.52
CA THR A 68 -8.72 -4.13 2.89
C THR A 68 -9.56 -4.88 3.93
N ALA A 69 -8.96 -5.27 5.05
CA ALA A 69 -9.65 -5.98 6.13
C ALA A 69 -10.72 -5.08 6.77
N ILE A 70 -10.39 -3.82 7.03
CA ILE A 70 -11.36 -2.85 7.56
C ILE A 70 -12.49 -2.62 6.55
N ALA A 71 -12.18 -2.52 5.27
CA ALA A 71 -13.19 -2.38 4.22
C ALA A 71 -14.13 -3.59 4.15
N ALA A 72 -13.59 -4.80 4.33
CA ALA A 72 -14.37 -6.03 4.32
C ALA A 72 -15.33 -6.15 5.52
N VAL A 73 -14.96 -5.56 6.67
CA VAL A 73 -15.78 -5.57 7.89
C VAL A 73 -16.84 -4.45 7.87
N ARG A 74 -16.47 -3.26 7.40
CA ARG A 74 -17.31 -2.05 7.51
C ARG A 74 -18.18 -1.77 6.28
N TYR A 75 -17.80 -2.28 5.12
CA TYR A 75 -18.47 -2.00 3.84
C TYR A 75 -18.82 -3.31 3.13
N SER A 76 -18.90 -3.27 1.79
CA SER A 76 -19.18 -4.44 0.96
C SER A 76 -17.91 -5.16 0.52
N ARG A 77 -18.04 -6.44 0.14
CA ARG A 77 -16.93 -7.20 -0.48
C ARG A 77 -16.38 -6.54 -1.75
N ARG A 78 -17.24 -5.87 -2.53
CA ARG A 78 -16.81 -5.12 -3.73
C ARG A 78 -15.96 -3.91 -3.35
N THR A 79 -16.37 -3.17 -2.33
CA THR A 79 -15.61 -2.03 -1.80
C THR A 79 -14.26 -2.51 -1.25
N ALA A 80 -14.25 -3.60 -0.49
CA ALA A 80 -13.01 -4.18 0.04
C ALA A 80 -12.04 -4.60 -1.06
N ALA A 81 -12.53 -5.28 -2.11
CA ALA A 81 -11.70 -5.65 -3.25
C ALA A 81 -11.16 -4.42 -4.00
N ALA A 82 -11.99 -3.40 -4.21
CA ALA A 82 -11.57 -2.16 -4.87
C ALA A 82 -10.51 -1.40 -4.06
N VAL A 83 -10.70 -1.25 -2.75
CA VAL A 83 -9.72 -0.59 -1.88
C VAL A 83 -8.44 -1.40 -1.80
N GLY A 84 -8.54 -2.72 -1.63
CA GLY A 84 -7.36 -3.58 -1.58
C GLY A 84 -6.54 -3.53 -2.86
N ALA A 85 -7.19 -3.61 -4.01
CA ALA A 85 -6.52 -3.45 -5.30
C ALA A 85 -5.89 -2.05 -5.46
N GLY A 86 -6.60 -0.99 -5.06
CA GLY A 86 -6.12 0.39 -5.15
C GLY A 86 -4.91 0.64 -4.26
N VAL A 87 -4.98 0.26 -2.99
CA VAL A 87 -3.86 0.42 -2.03
C VAL A 87 -2.68 -0.45 -2.44
N LEU A 88 -2.92 -1.69 -2.87
CA LEU A 88 -1.86 -2.58 -3.35
C LEU A 88 -1.14 -1.99 -4.58
N ALA A 89 -1.89 -1.51 -5.57
CA ALA A 89 -1.30 -0.89 -6.76
C ALA A 89 -0.48 0.36 -6.42
N ALA A 90 -1.01 1.22 -5.53
CA ALA A 90 -0.29 2.40 -5.07
C ALA A 90 0.99 2.03 -4.29
N ALA A 91 0.91 1.07 -3.38
CA ALA A 91 2.05 0.62 -2.59
C ALA A 91 3.12 -0.08 -3.46
N LEU A 92 2.73 -0.85 -4.46
CA LEU A 92 3.65 -1.43 -5.45
C LEU A 92 4.37 -0.34 -6.25
N ALA A 93 3.64 0.70 -6.68
CA ALA A 93 4.24 1.82 -7.41
C ALA A 93 5.24 2.58 -6.53
N VAL A 94 4.88 2.85 -5.27
CA VAL A 94 5.79 3.46 -4.28
C VAL A 94 7.02 2.58 -4.09
N ALA A 95 6.87 1.30 -3.78
CA ALA A 95 8.00 0.43 -3.50
C ALA A 95 8.95 0.28 -4.72
N ALA A 96 8.39 0.13 -5.93
CA ALA A 96 9.18 0.08 -7.16
C ALA A 96 9.93 1.39 -7.42
N PHE A 97 9.31 2.54 -7.13
CA PHE A 97 9.96 3.84 -7.22
C PHE A 97 11.09 3.97 -6.21
N THR A 98 10.88 3.54 -4.96
CA THR A 98 11.90 3.57 -3.91
C THR A 98 13.10 2.68 -4.27
N VAL A 99 12.87 1.47 -4.80
CA VAL A 99 13.97 0.60 -5.29
C VAL A 99 14.79 1.30 -6.37
N ARG A 100 14.14 1.98 -7.31
CA ARG A 100 14.85 2.76 -8.34
C ARG A 100 15.65 3.91 -7.76
N LEU A 101 15.12 4.60 -6.75
CA LEU A 101 15.87 5.65 -6.05
C LEU A 101 17.10 5.07 -5.37
N TYR A 102 17.00 3.96 -4.65
CA TYR A 102 18.16 3.30 -4.03
C TYR A 102 19.20 2.88 -5.07
N ALA A 103 18.78 2.35 -6.21
CA ALA A 103 19.69 2.00 -7.31
C ALA A 103 20.40 3.23 -7.91
N LEU A 104 19.74 4.39 -7.95
CA LEU A 104 20.34 5.65 -8.43
C LEU A 104 21.29 6.28 -7.42
N CYS A 105 21.06 6.09 -6.12
CA CYS A 105 21.91 6.63 -5.06
C CYS A 105 23.27 5.92 -4.91
N GLY A 106 23.46 4.76 -5.56
CA GLY A 106 24.71 4.00 -5.55
C GLY A 106 24.96 3.24 -4.24
N PRO A 107 25.99 2.37 -4.19
CA PRO A 107 26.33 1.64 -2.97
C PRO A 107 26.88 2.61 -1.91
N GLY A 108 26.08 2.92 -0.90
CA GLY A 108 26.49 3.82 0.20
C GLY A 108 25.39 4.68 0.84
N CYS A 109 24.12 4.52 0.45
CA CYS A 109 22.97 5.08 1.19
C CYS A 109 22.38 4.09 2.18
#